data_AF-A0A1D8MJG6-F1
#
_entry.id   AF-A0A1D8MJG6-F1
#
_cell.length_a   1.000
_cell.length_b   1.000
_cell.length_c   1.000
_cell.angle_alpha   90.00
_cell.angle_beta   90.00
_cell.angle_gamma   90.00
#
_symmetry.space_group_name_H-M   'P 1'
#
loop_
_entity.id
_entity.type
_entity.pdbx_description
1 polymer ?
#
loop_
_entity_poly.entity_id
_entity_poly.type
_entity_poly.pdbx_seq_one_letter_code
_entity_poly.pdbx_strand_id
1 'polypeptide(L)'
;EEEGSAKDDQGNKIKADPASVQKFREGLTALGDVYINDAFGTAHRAHSSMVGVNLPVRAAGFLMKKELEFFAKVLESPERPFLAILGGAKVSDKIQLIDNMLDKVNSLIVCGG
;
A
#
# COMPACT_ATOMS: atom_id res chain seq x y z
N GLU A 1 15.66 7.45 -7.36
CA GLU A 1 14.60 8.44 -7.67
C GLU A 1 13.21 7.86 -7.45
N GLU A 2 12.96 6.62 -7.86
CA GLU A 2 11.69 5.92 -7.59
C GLU A 2 11.39 5.75 -6.09
N GLU A 3 12.28 5.10 -5.33
CA GLU A 3 12.09 4.86 -3.90
C GLU A 3 12.52 6.04 -3.01
N GLY A 4 12.99 7.15 -3.61
CA GLY A 4 13.57 8.29 -2.88
C GLY A 4 14.91 7.98 -2.16
N SER A 5 15.42 6.76 -2.27
CA SER A 5 16.73 6.35 -1.78
C SER A 5 17.30 5.18 -2.59
N ALA A 6 18.60 4.93 -2.48
CA ALA A 6 19.30 3.79 -3.04
C ALA A 6 20.32 3.26 -2.01
N LYS A 7 20.86 2.07 -2.24
CA LYS A 7 22.03 1.57 -1.51
C LYS A 7 23.27 1.74 -2.37
N ASP A 8 24.38 2.17 -1.77
CA ASP A 8 25.68 2.12 -2.43
C ASP A 8 26.25 0.69 -2.46
N ASP A 9 27.41 0.54 -3.11
CA ASP A 9 28.13 -0.74 -3.21
C ASP A 9 28.56 -1.31 -1.85
N GLN A 10 28.52 -0.49 -0.79
CA GLN A 10 28.83 -0.86 0.59
C GLN A 10 27.55 -1.11 1.43
N GLY A 11 26.37 -0.97 0.83
CA GLY A 11 25.08 -1.19 1.48
C GLY A 11 24.54 0.02 2.26
N ASN A 12 25.22 1.16 2.26
CA ASN A 12 24.77 2.37 2.95
C ASN A 12 23.61 3.02 2.20
N LYS A 13 22.64 3.54 2.96
CA LYS A 13 21.47 4.22 2.40
C LYS A 13 21.82 5.63 1.95
N ILE A 14 21.74 5.87 0.66
CA ILE A 14 21.88 7.20 0.05
C ILE A 14 20.49 7.73 -0.27
N LYS A 15 20.17 8.94 0.23
CA LYS A 15 18.92 9.62 -0.10
C LYS A 15 19.05 10.26 -1.49
N ALA A 16 18.03 10.11 -2.32
CA ALA A 16 18.00 10.80 -3.61
C ALA A 16 17.81 12.31 -3.40
N ASP A 17 18.47 13.11 -4.23
CA ASP A 17 18.26 14.54 -4.29
C ASP A 17 16.77 14.83 -4.58
N PRO A 18 16.08 15.64 -3.75
CA PRO A 18 14.71 16.07 -4.00
C PRO A 18 14.49 16.64 -5.42
N ALA A 19 15.45 17.38 -5.98
CA ALA A 19 15.34 17.93 -7.32
C ALA A 19 15.31 16.83 -8.40
N SER A 20 16.15 15.81 -8.25
CA SER A 20 16.16 14.65 -9.15
C SER A 20 14.89 13.81 -9.04
N VAL A 21 14.35 13.63 -7.81
CA VAL A 21 13.06 12.96 -7.60
C VAL A 21 11.93 13.73 -8.29
N GLN A 22 11.91 15.05 -8.16
CA GLN A 22 10.90 15.89 -8.81
C GLN A 22 10.99 15.78 -10.34
N LYS A 23 12.20 15.89 -10.90
CA LYS A 23 12.43 15.74 -12.34
C LYS A 23 11.99 14.36 -12.86
N PHE A 24 12.25 13.31 -12.09
CA PHE A 24 11.82 11.95 -12.43
C PHE A 24 10.29 11.84 -12.48
N ARG A 25 9.58 12.42 -11.50
CA ARG A 25 8.11 12.45 -11.45
C ARG A 25 7.48 13.25 -12.59
N GLU A 26 8.07 14.38 -12.94
CA GLU A 26 7.67 15.17 -14.11
C GLU A 26 7.87 14.37 -15.39
N GLY A 27 9.00 13.67 -15.50
CA GLY A 27 9.26 12.74 -16.60
C GLY A 27 8.18 11.67 -16.73
N LEU A 28 7.81 11.00 -15.63
CA LEU A 28 6.73 10.01 -15.62
C LEU A 28 5.37 10.61 -16.00
N THR A 29 5.08 11.82 -15.52
CA THR A 29 3.83 12.53 -15.81
C THR A 29 3.73 12.87 -17.31
N ALA A 30 4.84 13.23 -17.94
CA ALA A 30 4.88 13.56 -19.36
C ALA A 30 4.68 12.34 -20.30
N LEU A 31 4.72 11.11 -19.78
CA LEU A 31 4.59 9.89 -20.60
C LEU A 31 3.16 9.56 -21.03
N GLY A 32 2.15 10.26 -20.53
CA GLY A 32 0.77 10.00 -20.94
C GLY A 32 -0.22 11.02 -20.42
N ASP A 33 -1.48 10.86 -20.82
CA ASP A 33 -2.58 11.76 -20.45
C ASP A 33 -3.42 11.24 -19.28
N VAL A 34 -3.37 9.92 -19.05
CA VAL A 34 -4.13 9.20 -18.03
C VAL A 34 -3.19 8.27 -17.26
N TYR A 35 -3.34 8.24 -15.94
CA TYR A 35 -2.62 7.32 -15.06
C TYR A 35 -3.55 6.25 -14.50
N ILE A 36 -3.19 4.98 -14.71
CA ILE A 36 -3.90 3.83 -14.15
C ILE A 36 -2.95 3.10 -13.19
N ASN A 37 -3.32 3.01 -11.92
CA ASN A 37 -2.59 2.21 -10.94
C ASN A 37 -3.24 0.85 -10.80
N ASP A 38 -2.52 -0.21 -11.15
CA ASP A 38 -2.97 -1.60 -10.98
C ASP A 38 -2.05 -2.41 -10.04
N ALA A 39 -1.25 -1.72 -9.22
CA ALA A 39 -0.23 -2.30 -8.35
C ALA A 39 -0.56 -2.11 -6.87
N PHE A 40 -1.61 -2.80 -6.39
CA PHE A 40 -2.05 -2.71 -4.99
C PHE A 40 -0.94 -3.03 -3.97
N GLY A 41 -0.11 -4.04 -4.26
CA GLY A 41 0.98 -4.48 -3.37
C GLY A 41 2.01 -3.38 -3.05
N THR A 42 2.16 -2.37 -3.90
CA THR A 42 3.07 -1.24 -3.69
C THR A 42 2.36 0.04 -3.24
N ALA A 43 1.02 0.04 -3.16
CA ALA A 43 0.23 1.22 -2.82
C ALA A 43 0.50 1.77 -1.40
N HIS A 44 1.05 0.94 -0.50
CA HIS A 44 1.48 1.36 0.84
C HIS A 44 2.77 2.20 0.85
N ARG A 45 3.45 2.35 -0.30
CA ARG A 45 4.72 3.07 -0.42
C ARG A 45 4.53 4.42 -1.11
N ALA A 46 5.10 5.47 -0.54
CA ALA A 46 5.11 6.82 -1.12
C ALA A 46 6.18 6.99 -2.22
N HIS A 47 6.29 6.01 -3.13
CA HIS A 47 7.26 6.04 -4.22
C HIS A 47 6.81 6.94 -5.38
N SER A 48 7.74 7.33 -6.25
CA SER A 48 7.47 8.25 -7.36
C SER A 48 6.41 7.71 -8.33
N SER A 49 6.39 6.41 -8.65
CA SER A 49 5.36 5.80 -9.50
C SER A 49 3.97 5.73 -8.84
N MET A 50 3.89 5.80 -7.50
CA MET A 50 2.63 5.67 -6.74
C MET A 50 1.97 7.02 -6.50
N VAL A 51 2.74 8.02 -6.06
CA VAL A 51 2.21 9.33 -5.66
C VAL A 51 2.73 10.49 -6.51
N GLY A 52 3.68 10.23 -7.41
CA GLY A 52 4.38 11.27 -8.16
C GLY A 52 3.84 11.55 -9.55
N VAL A 53 2.95 10.73 -10.09
CA VAL A 53 2.33 10.97 -11.40
C VAL A 53 1.19 11.99 -11.26
N ASN A 54 1.39 13.18 -11.83
CA ASN A 54 0.49 14.32 -11.66
C ASN A 54 -0.38 14.55 -12.91
N LEU A 55 -1.24 13.58 -13.23
CA LEU A 55 -2.20 13.67 -14.31
C LEU A 55 -3.61 14.01 -13.80
N PRO A 56 -4.42 14.75 -14.56
CA PRO A 56 -5.77 15.12 -14.15
C PRO A 56 -6.68 13.89 -13.97
N VAL A 57 -6.47 12.85 -14.80
CA VAL A 57 -7.21 11.60 -14.71
C VAL A 57 -6.32 10.52 -14.11
N ARG A 58 -6.71 10.05 -12.92
CA ARG A 58 -6.05 8.96 -12.19
C ARG A 58 -7.10 7.94 -11.76
N ALA A 59 -6.93 6.68 -12.13
CA ALA A 59 -7.86 5.63 -11.78
C ALA A 59 -7.15 4.36 -11.29
N ALA A 60 -7.88 3.54 -10.56
CA ALA A 60 -7.47 2.19 -10.23
C ALA A 60 -7.74 1.27 -11.42
N GLY A 61 -6.78 0.39 -11.75
CA GLY A 61 -6.99 -0.71 -12.67
C GLY A 61 -7.92 -1.77 -12.07
N PHE A 62 -8.17 -2.85 -12.81
CA PHE A 62 -9.12 -3.88 -12.39
C PHE A 62 -8.64 -4.69 -11.17
N LEU A 63 -7.34 -4.98 -11.09
CA LEU A 63 -6.77 -5.66 -9.92
C LEU A 63 -6.89 -4.77 -8.69
N MET A 64 -6.45 -3.52 -8.80
CA MET A 64 -6.53 -2.57 -7.69
C MET A 64 -7.98 -2.30 -7.28
N LYS A 65 -8.90 -2.15 -8.24
CA LYS A 65 -10.33 -2.01 -7.97
C LYS A 65 -10.87 -3.21 -7.18
N LYS A 66 -10.57 -4.43 -7.62
CA LYS A 66 -11.01 -5.65 -6.94
C LYS A 66 -10.51 -5.69 -5.50
N GLU A 67 -9.22 -5.44 -5.27
CA GLU A 67 -8.64 -5.40 -3.93
C GLU A 67 -9.35 -4.36 -3.05
N LEU A 68 -9.51 -3.12 -3.55
CA LEU A 68 -10.21 -2.05 -2.83
C LEU A 68 -11.66 -2.42 -2.47
N GLU A 69 -12.40 -3.02 -3.39
CA GLU A 69 -13.78 -3.46 -3.14
C GLU A 69 -13.86 -4.56 -2.08
N PHE A 70 -12.94 -5.53 -2.09
CA PHE A 70 -12.89 -6.58 -1.07
C PHE A 70 -12.54 -6.00 0.30
N PHE A 71 -11.55 -5.12 0.39
CA PHE A 71 -11.17 -4.49 1.65
C PHE A 71 -12.25 -3.53 2.17
N ALA A 72 -12.90 -2.75 1.31
CA ALA A 72 -13.97 -1.83 1.71
C ALA A 72 -15.14 -2.59 2.35
N LYS A 73 -15.56 -3.71 1.74
CA LYS A 73 -16.60 -4.59 2.32
C LYS A 73 -16.25 -5.04 3.74
N VAL A 74 -14.99 -5.40 3.99
CA VAL A 74 -14.56 -5.92 5.29
C VAL A 74 -14.33 -4.80 6.32
N LEU A 75 -13.80 -3.65 5.89
CA LEU A 75 -13.33 -2.59 6.79
C LEU A 75 -14.38 -1.52 7.11
N GLU A 76 -15.33 -1.26 6.20
CA GLU A 76 -16.31 -0.18 6.31
C GLU A 76 -17.71 -0.68 6.67
N SER A 77 -18.16 -1.77 6.06
CA SER A 77 -19.51 -2.34 6.29
C SER A 77 -19.50 -3.86 6.16
N PRO A 78 -18.81 -4.57 7.07
CA PRO A 78 -18.74 -6.02 7.01
C PRO A 78 -20.12 -6.64 7.23
N GLU A 79 -20.48 -7.60 6.37
CA GLU A 79 -21.59 -8.50 6.66
C GLU A 79 -21.30 -9.26 7.96
N ARG A 80 -22.27 -9.24 8.87
CA ARG A 80 -22.13 -9.86 10.18
C ARG A 80 -22.87 -11.20 10.23
N PRO A 81 -22.33 -12.21 10.93
CA PRO A 81 -21.16 -12.16 11.81
C PRO A 81 -19.81 -12.12 11.06
N PHE A 82 -18.95 -11.16 11.42
CA PHE A 82 -17.62 -11.01 10.85
C PHE A 82 -16.58 -11.73 11.72
N LEU A 83 -15.94 -12.77 11.18
CA LEU A 83 -14.87 -13.54 11.81
C LEU A 83 -13.52 -13.16 11.20
N ALA A 84 -12.56 -12.76 12.03
CA ALA A 84 -11.16 -12.66 11.64
C ALA A 84 -10.36 -13.87 12.15
N ILE A 85 -9.48 -14.40 11.32
CA ILE A 85 -8.55 -15.49 11.66
C ILE A 85 -7.13 -14.96 11.49
N LEU A 86 -6.36 -14.86 12.57
CA LEU A 86 -4.99 -14.35 12.57
C LEU A 86 -4.01 -15.47 12.94
N GLY A 87 -3.16 -15.87 11.99
CA GLY A 87 -2.21 -16.99 12.15
C GLY A 87 -0.75 -16.58 11.97
N GLY A 88 0.17 -16.85 12.91
CA GLY A 88 1.60 -16.55 12.74
C GLY A 88 2.51 -16.95 13.91
N ALA A 89 3.83 -16.80 13.73
CA ALA A 89 4.87 -17.31 14.64
C ALA A 89 5.24 -16.37 15.82
N LYS A 90 4.71 -15.15 15.82
CA LYS A 90 4.94 -14.16 16.88
C LYS A 90 3.72 -13.29 17.02
N VAL A 91 3.17 -13.22 18.23
CA VAL A 91 2.03 -12.35 18.56
C VAL A 91 2.45 -10.88 18.59
N SER A 92 3.69 -10.59 19.00
CA SER A 92 4.25 -9.23 19.10
C SER A 92 4.09 -8.43 17.82
N ASP A 93 4.29 -9.08 16.67
CA ASP A 93 4.30 -8.44 15.36
C ASP A 93 2.88 -8.09 14.87
N LYS A 94 1.86 -8.56 15.60
CA LYS A 94 0.45 -8.50 15.21
C LYS A 94 -0.42 -7.70 16.16
N ILE A 95 0.15 -7.15 17.23
CA ILE A 95 -0.60 -6.40 18.24
C ILE A 95 -1.42 -5.28 17.58
N GLN A 96 -0.78 -4.46 16.75
CA GLN A 96 -1.46 -3.36 16.03
C GLN A 96 -2.57 -3.86 15.09
N LEU A 97 -2.39 -5.03 14.48
CA LEU A 97 -3.41 -5.62 13.61
C LEU A 97 -4.60 -6.12 14.44
N ILE A 98 -4.34 -6.77 15.57
CA ILE A 98 -5.38 -7.24 16.51
C ILE A 98 -6.17 -6.02 17.01
N ASP A 99 -5.49 -5.00 17.51
CA ASP A 99 -6.11 -3.79 18.05
C ASP A 99 -7.03 -3.13 17.02
N ASN A 100 -6.58 -2.97 15.76
CA ASN A 100 -7.41 -2.41 14.69
C ASN A 100 -8.62 -3.28 14.29
N MET A 101 -8.56 -4.60 14.54
CA MET A 101 -9.61 -5.54 14.17
C MET A 101 -10.65 -5.73 15.28
N LEU A 102 -10.28 -5.54 16.56
CA LEU A 102 -11.16 -5.76 17.71
C LEU A 102 -12.45 -4.93 17.63
N ASP A 103 -12.38 -3.70 17.11
CA ASP A 103 -13.55 -2.83 16.94
C ASP A 103 -14.47 -3.24 15.77
N LYS A 104 -13.99 -4.11 14.88
CA LYS A 104 -14.68 -4.46 13.63
C LYS A 104 -15.30 -5.85 13.68
N VAL A 105 -14.61 -6.82 14.25
CA VAL A 105 -14.97 -8.24 14.21
C VAL A 105 -16.02 -8.61 15.27
N ASN A 106 -16.86 -9.60 14.98
CA ASN A 106 -17.71 -10.27 15.98
C ASN A 106 -16.97 -11.40 16.68
N SER A 107 -16.00 -12.01 16.00
CA SER A 107 -15.22 -13.12 16.51
C SER A 107 -13.80 -13.03 15.98
N LEU A 108 -12.84 -13.38 16.82
CA LEU A 108 -11.42 -13.39 16.47
C LEU A 108 -10.84 -14.76 16.86
N ILE A 109 -10.28 -15.47 15.89
CA ILE A 109 -9.51 -16.68 16.12
C ILE A 109 -8.04 -16.32 15.96
N VAL A 110 -7.23 -16.63 16.97
CA VAL A 110 -5.78 -16.51 16.91
C VAL A 110 -5.18 -17.91 16.88
N CYS A 111 -4.40 -18.19 15.84
CA CYS A 111 -3.72 -19.47 15.64
C CYS A 111 -2.21 -19.25 15.49
N GLY A 112 -1.43 -20.32 15.68
CA GLY A 112 0.04 -20.24 15.70
C GLY A 112 0.59 -20.06 17.11
N GLY A 113 1.91 -19.86 17.24
CA GLY A 113 2.64 -19.72 18.50
C GLY A 113 3.73 -18.69 18.37
#